data_AF-A0A9E5BG93-F1
#
_entry.id   AF-A0A9E5BG93-F1
#
_cell.length_a   1.000
_cell.length_b   1.000
_cell.length_c   1.000
_cell.angle_alpha   90.00
_cell.angle_beta   90.00
_cell.angle_gamma   90.00
#
_symmetry.space_group_name_H-M   'P 1'
#
loop_
_entity.id
_entity.type
_entity.pdbx_description
1 polymer ?
#
loop_
_entity_poly.entity_id
_entity_poly.type
_entity_poly.pdbx_seq_one_letter_code
_entity_poly.pdbx_strand_id
1 'polypeptide(L)'
;MQLPALPKEARPPINWQLFKRILWGIVPSLVLIFLVLGTILMGLATPTEGGAMGAVGALVLAAINKRLEKDLVWQAMTSTMRINAMVIFILIGSTVFGLTFRGVDGDLWIEELLTSLPGGQVGFLIAVNIFVFFLAFFLDYFEIAFIIIPLLAPVAEKLGIDLIWFGVLLGANLQTSFMHPPFGFALFYLRGVADRTVKSSDIYWGALPWVGMQLILVAIIIFVPETVTYFIDKPVAGIETGADVLIDPIGNSGPATPTDSSADIEKMLKESK
;
A
#
# COMPACT_ATOMS: atom_id res chain seq x y z
N MET A 1 33.21 -10.92 16.28
CA MET A 1 33.48 -12.36 16.47
C MET A 1 33.83 -12.94 15.12
N GLN A 2 35.12 -13.17 14.84
CA GLN A 2 35.50 -13.94 13.66
C GLN A 2 35.23 -15.40 14.01
N LEU A 3 34.06 -15.91 13.60
CA LEU A 3 33.85 -17.35 13.55
C LEU A 3 34.95 -17.91 12.63
N PRO A 4 35.75 -18.89 13.09
CA PRO A 4 36.70 -19.57 12.22
C PRO A 4 35.94 -20.04 10.98
N ALA A 5 36.42 -19.70 9.79
CA ALA A 5 35.79 -20.15 8.56
C ALA A 5 35.62 -21.67 8.64
N LEU A 6 34.39 -22.16 8.43
CA LEU A 6 34.06 -23.59 8.41
C LEU A 6 35.17 -24.36 7.66
N PRO A 7 35.84 -25.34 8.31
CA PRO A 7 36.86 -26.17 7.69
C PRO A 7 36.35 -26.66 6.34
N LYS A 8 37.20 -26.70 5.31
CA LYS A 8 36.78 -27.07 3.94
C LYS A 8 36.06 -28.44 3.89
N GLU A 9 36.31 -29.28 4.89
CA GLU A 9 35.73 -30.62 5.09
C GLU A 9 34.32 -30.62 5.75
N ALA A 10 33.95 -29.55 6.47
CA ALA A 10 32.63 -29.39 7.10
C ALA A 10 31.66 -28.59 6.22
N ARG A 11 32.11 -28.14 5.04
CA ARG A 11 31.23 -27.53 4.05
C ARG A 11 30.40 -28.66 3.41
N PRO A 12 29.06 -28.62 3.46
CA PRO A 12 28.29 -29.56 2.67
C PRO A 12 28.77 -29.42 1.21
N PRO A 13 29.18 -30.50 0.55
CA PRO A 13 29.69 -30.41 -0.80
C PRO A 13 28.59 -29.79 -1.66
N ILE A 14 28.94 -28.80 -2.49
CA ILE A 14 28.01 -28.14 -3.41
C ILE A 14 27.65 -29.16 -4.47
N ASN A 15 26.72 -30.03 -4.10
CA ASN A 15 26.26 -31.16 -4.88
C ASN A 15 24.91 -30.78 -5.49
N TRP A 16 24.59 -31.42 -6.61
CA TRP A 16 23.28 -31.29 -7.25
C TRP A 16 22.11 -31.55 -6.28
N GLN A 17 22.32 -32.40 -5.26
CA GLN A 17 21.35 -32.65 -4.20
C GLN A 17 21.11 -31.44 -3.28
N LEU A 18 22.16 -30.68 -2.94
CA LEU A 18 22.03 -29.45 -2.16
C LEU A 18 21.33 -28.36 -2.99
N PHE A 19 21.70 -28.23 -4.25
CA PHE A 19 21.05 -27.32 -5.20
C PHE A 19 19.56 -27.66 -5.33
N LYS A 20 19.21 -28.94 -5.53
CA LYS A 20 17.82 -29.41 -5.60
C LYS A 20 17.05 -29.11 -4.32
N ARG A 21 17.67 -29.24 -3.14
CA ARG A 21 17.03 -28.96 -1.85
C ARG A 21 16.76 -27.47 -1.63
N ILE A 22 17.70 -26.60 -2.03
CA ILE A 22 17.52 -25.14 -2.00
C ILE A 22 16.42 -24.73 -2.99
N LEU A 23 16.49 -25.26 -4.21
CA LEU A 23 15.52 -24.98 -5.26
C LEU A 23 14.10 -25.38 -4.83
N TRP A 24 13.94 -26.53 -4.18
CA TRP A 24 12.65 -26.99 -3.65
C TRP A 24 12.11 -26.12 -2.50
N GLY A 25 12.97 -25.38 -1.80
CA GLY A 25 12.56 -24.41 -0.79
C GLY A 25 12.12 -23.06 -1.38
N ILE A 26 12.82 -22.59 -2.41
CA ILE A 26 12.61 -21.25 -2.99
C ILE A 26 11.50 -21.26 -4.06
N VAL A 27 11.43 -22.30 -4.90
CA VAL A 27 10.50 -22.37 -6.04
C VAL A 27 9.03 -22.20 -5.60
N PRO A 28 8.52 -22.85 -4.54
CA PRO A 28 7.13 -22.67 -4.13
C PRO A 28 6.80 -21.21 -3.77
N SER A 29 7.70 -20.53 -3.06
CA SER A 29 7.55 -19.12 -2.71
C SER A 29 7.63 -18.21 -3.94
N LEU A 30 8.56 -18.46 -4.86
CA LEU A 30 8.65 -17.72 -6.12
C LEU A 30 7.38 -17.87 -6.96
N VAL A 31 6.85 -19.10 -7.06
CA VAL A 31 5.60 -19.36 -7.80
C VAL A 31 4.45 -18.56 -7.20
N LEU A 32 4.34 -18.46 -5.87
CA LEU A 32 3.33 -17.61 -5.24
C LEU A 32 3.52 -16.13 -5.57
N ILE A 33 4.77 -15.63 -5.50
CA ILE A 33 5.09 -14.24 -5.82
C ILE A 33 4.69 -13.93 -7.26
N PHE A 34 5.07 -14.77 -8.22
CA PHE A 34 4.71 -14.58 -9.63
C PHE A 34 3.23 -14.77 -9.90
N LEU A 35 2.55 -15.66 -9.19
CA LEU A 35 1.11 -15.82 -9.31
C LEU A 35 0.38 -14.55 -8.88
N VAL A 36 0.76 -13.95 -7.75
CA VAL A 36 0.11 -12.73 -7.25
C VAL A 36 0.52 -11.52 -8.06
N LEU A 37 1.82 -11.22 -8.19
CA LEU A 37 2.29 -10.05 -8.95
C LEU A 37 1.96 -10.17 -10.44
N GLY A 38 2.08 -11.36 -11.02
CA GLY A 38 1.79 -11.58 -12.43
C GLY A 38 0.32 -11.35 -12.76
N THR A 39 -0.61 -11.82 -11.91
CA THR A 39 -2.05 -11.60 -12.13
C THR A 39 -2.46 -10.14 -11.96
N ILE A 40 -1.82 -9.41 -11.03
CA ILE A 40 -2.03 -7.96 -10.86
C ILE A 40 -1.49 -7.19 -12.07
N LEU A 41 -0.24 -7.47 -12.50
CA LEU A 41 0.39 -6.75 -13.62
C LEU A 41 -0.27 -7.05 -14.97
N MET A 42 -0.82 -8.25 -15.16
CA MET A 42 -1.60 -8.61 -16.35
C MET A 42 -3.04 -8.08 -16.31
N GLY A 43 -3.47 -7.44 -15.21
CA GLY A 43 -4.83 -6.92 -15.04
C GLY A 43 -5.90 -8.00 -14.91
N LEU A 44 -5.51 -9.26 -14.65
CA LEU A 44 -6.43 -10.39 -14.48
C LEU A 44 -7.08 -10.39 -13.10
N ALA A 45 -6.40 -9.83 -12.10
CA ALA A 45 -6.89 -9.74 -10.74
C ALA A 45 -6.61 -8.36 -10.16
N THR A 46 -7.58 -7.80 -9.47
CA THR A 46 -7.40 -6.60 -8.65
C THR A 46 -6.47 -6.89 -7.47
N PRO A 47 -5.84 -5.88 -6.84
CA PRO A 47 -4.93 -6.11 -5.70
C PRO A 47 -5.58 -6.91 -4.55
N THR A 48 -6.89 -6.74 -4.32
CA THR A 48 -7.67 -7.50 -3.34
C THR A 48 -7.81 -8.98 -3.74
N GLU A 49 -8.11 -9.26 -5.01
CA GLU A 49 -8.18 -10.63 -5.56
C GLU A 49 -6.80 -11.29 -5.60
N GLY A 50 -5.75 -10.54 -5.95
CA GLY A 50 -4.36 -10.97 -5.87
C GLY A 50 -3.96 -11.37 -4.45
N GLY A 51 -4.35 -10.58 -3.45
CA GLY A 51 -4.18 -10.92 -2.04
C GLY A 51 -4.89 -12.22 -1.64
N ALA A 52 -6.14 -12.41 -2.09
CA ALA A 52 -6.91 -13.62 -1.84
C ALA A 52 -6.23 -14.85 -2.48
N MET A 53 -5.77 -14.75 -3.72
CA MET A 53 -5.01 -15.80 -4.39
C MET A 53 -3.69 -16.13 -3.67
N GLY A 54 -2.99 -15.12 -3.15
CA GLY A 54 -1.80 -15.32 -2.32
C GLY A 54 -2.11 -16.10 -1.04
N ALA A 55 -3.20 -15.77 -0.35
CA ALA A 55 -3.63 -16.48 0.87
C ALA A 55 -4.04 -17.93 0.59
N VAL A 56 -4.85 -18.17 -0.44
CA VAL A 56 -5.23 -19.52 -0.87
C VAL A 56 -3.99 -20.32 -1.28
N GLY A 57 -3.08 -19.71 -2.04
CA GLY A 57 -1.84 -20.33 -2.45
C GLY A 57 -0.92 -20.69 -1.27
N ALA A 58 -0.82 -19.82 -0.26
CA ALA A 58 -0.09 -20.10 0.97
C ALA A 58 -0.69 -21.27 1.76
N LEU A 59 -2.02 -21.37 1.84
CA LEU A 59 -2.72 -22.50 2.46
C LEU A 59 -2.45 -23.82 1.72
N VAL A 60 -2.48 -23.79 0.38
CA VAL A 60 -2.14 -24.95 -0.46
C VAL A 60 -0.69 -25.40 -0.22
N LEU A 61 0.26 -24.46 -0.18
CA LEU A 61 1.67 -24.80 0.12
C LEU A 61 1.85 -25.36 1.54
N ALA A 62 1.15 -24.82 2.52
CA ALA A 62 1.18 -25.33 3.89
C ALA A 62 0.61 -26.75 3.97
N ALA A 63 -0.45 -27.05 3.21
CA ALA A 63 -1.04 -28.38 3.10
C ALA A 63 -0.08 -29.37 2.42
N ILE A 64 0.55 -29.00 1.31
CA ILE A 64 1.54 -29.85 0.60
C ILE A 64 2.73 -30.17 1.50
N ASN A 65 3.19 -29.18 2.29
CA ASN A 65 4.29 -29.37 3.24
C ASN A 65 3.88 -30.08 4.54
N LYS A 66 2.61 -30.51 4.67
CA LYS A 66 2.05 -31.15 5.87
C LYS A 66 2.26 -30.34 7.16
N ARG A 67 2.23 -29.01 7.04
CA ARG A 67 2.39 -28.07 8.17
C ARG A 67 1.11 -27.28 8.46
N LEU A 68 -0.01 -27.67 7.84
CA LEU A 68 -1.30 -27.05 8.06
C LEU A 68 -1.91 -27.56 9.38
N GLU A 69 -1.51 -26.95 10.49
CA GLU A 69 -2.09 -27.20 11.80
C GLU A 69 -3.23 -26.22 12.09
N LYS A 70 -4.29 -26.71 12.75
CA LYS A 70 -5.44 -25.89 13.13
C LYS A 70 -5.04 -24.69 13.99
N ASP A 71 -4.09 -24.91 14.89
CA ASP A 71 -3.58 -23.85 15.79
C ASP A 71 -2.82 -22.78 15.01
N LEU A 72 -2.03 -23.16 14.00
CA LEU A 72 -1.32 -22.22 13.14
C LEU A 72 -2.30 -21.36 12.32
N VAL A 73 -3.34 -21.99 11.76
CA VAL A 73 -4.39 -21.27 11.00
C VAL A 73 -5.15 -20.32 11.92
N TRP A 74 -5.51 -20.75 13.13
CA TRP A 74 -6.19 -19.91 14.11
C TRP A 74 -5.35 -18.71 14.55
N GLN A 75 -4.06 -18.93 14.81
CA GLN A 75 -3.11 -17.86 15.13
C GLN A 75 -2.97 -16.86 13.98
N ALA A 76 -2.84 -17.34 12.75
CA ALA A 76 -2.77 -16.49 11.56
C ALA A 76 -4.04 -15.65 11.40
N MET A 77 -5.23 -16.25 11.49
CA MET A 77 -6.51 -15.54 11.41
C MET A 77 -6.67 -14.51 12.53
N THR A 78 -6.31 -14.86 13.77
CA THR A 78 -6.40 -13.94 14.92
C THR A 78 -5.47 -12.74 14.76
N SER A 79 -4.26 -12.96 14.25
CA SER A 79 -3.31 -11.89 13.97
C SER A 79 -3.83 -10.96 12.88
N THR A 80 -4.32 -11.52 11.77
CA THR A 80 -4.91 -10.76 10.66
C THR A 80 -6.13 -9.96 11.12
N MET A 81 -7.02 -10.57 11.91
CA MET A 81 -8.20 -9.90 12.47
C MET A 81 -7.81 -8.73 13.36
N ARG A 82 -6.79 -8.88 14.22
CA ARG A 82 -6.34 -7.80 15.11
C ARG A 82 -5.83 -6.59 14.34
N ILE A 83 -5.00 -6.81 13.31
CA ILE A 83 -4.48 -5.73 12.46
C ILE A 83 -5.63 -5.06 11.72
N ASN A 84 -6.53 -5.83 11.10
CA ASN A 84 -7.70 -5.27 10.43
C ASN A 84 -8.62 -4.49 11.37
N ALA A 85 -8.86 -4.98 12.58
CA ALA A 85 -9.69 -4.27 13.56
C ALA A 85 -9.08 -2.92 13.97
N MET A 86 -7.75 -2.86 14.14
CA MET A 86 -7.04 -1.59 14.37
C MET A 86 -7.24 -0.64 13.18
N VAL A 87 -7.01 -1.10 11.95
CA VAL A 87 -7.18 -0.29 10.73
C VAL A 87 -8.62 0.21 10.57
N ILE A 88 -9.62 -0.62 10.80
CA ILE A 88 -11.04 -0.22 10.73
C ILE A 88 -11.38 0.82 11.79
N PHE A 89 -10.85 0.69 13.01
CA PHE A 89 -11.08 1.68 14.06
C PHE A 89 -10.47 3.05 13.71
N ILE A 90 -9.28 3.05 13.13
CA ILE A 90 -8.63 4.24 12.58
C ILE A 90 -9.46 4.84 11.45
N LEU A 91 -9.97 4.03 10.53
CA LEU A 91 -10.82 4.47 9.42
C LEU A 91 -12.07 5.19 9.91
N ILE A 92 -12.72 4.66 10.94
CA ILE A 92 -13.88 5.30 11.57
C ILE A 92 -13.48 6.66 12.15
N GLY A 93 -12.38 6.72 12.93
CA GLY A 93 -11.85 7.96 13.50
C GLY A 93 -11.48 8.99 12.44
N SER A 94 -10.80 8.57 11.38
CA SER A 94 -10.44 9.39 10.21
C SER A 94 -11.69 9.97 9.54
N THR A 95 -12.72 9.16 9.34
CA THR A 95 -13.96 9.61 8.69
C THR A 95 -14.64 10.70 9.51
N VAL A 96 -14.74 10.51 10.84
CA VAL A 96 -15.32 11.51 11.75
C VAL A 96 -14.46 12.78 11.79
N PHE A 97 -13.13 12.63 11.87
CA PHE A 97 -12.20 13.76 11.83
C PHE A 97 -12.33 14.52 10.51
N GLY A 98 -12.26 13.84 9.37
CA GLY A 98 -12.34 14.45 8.04
C GLY A 98 -13.66 15.16 7.79
N LEU A 99 -14.79 14.58 8.22
CA LEU A 99 -16.10 15.23 8.14
C LEU A 99 -16.18 16.47 9.03
N THR A 100 -15.70 16.38 10.27
CA THR A 100 -15.70 17.51 11.22
C THR A 100 -14.75 18.62 10.76
N PHE A 101 -13.58 18.24 10.25
CA PHE A 101 -12.55 19.13 9.75
C PHE A 101 -13.03 19.92 8.53
N ARG A 102 -13.68 19.27 7.57
CA ARG A 102 -14.38 19.96 6.47
C ARG A 102 -15.56 20.79 6.97
N GLY A 103 -16.28 20.32 7.98
CA GLY A 103 -17.38 21.05 8.61
C GLY A 103 -16.97 22.36 9.30
N VAL A 104 -15.67 22.56 9.58
CA VAL A 104 -15.10 23.82 10.10
C VAL A 104 -14.26 24.56 9.06
N ASP A 105 -14.44 24.23 7.76
CA ASP A 105 -13.69 24.81 6.65
C ASP A 105 -12.16 24.62 6.75
N GLY A 106 -11.73 23.55 7.43
CA GLY A 106 -10.31 23.26 7.63
C GLY A 106 -9.57 22.97 6.32
N ASP A 107 -10.26 22.44 5.31
CA ASP A 107 -9.74 22.20 3.98
C ASP A 107 -9.38 23.52 3.27
N LEU A 108 -10.21 24.56 3.42
CA LEU A 108 -9.90 25.91 2.93
C LEU A 108 -8.73 26.53 3.69
N TRP A 109 -8.66 26.33 5.01
CA TRP A 109 -7.53 26.83 5.82
C TRP A 109 -6.19 26.22 5.40
N ILE A 110 -6.14 24.91 5.17
CA ILE A 110 -4.93 24.25 4.66
C ILE A 110 -4.63 24.66 3.23
N GLU A 111 -5.64 24.84 2.39
CA GLU A 111 -5.48 25.37 1.04
C GLU A 111 -4.79 26.74 1.05
N GLU A 112 -5.28 27.70 1.84
CA GLU A 112 -4.67 29.03 1.95
C GLU A 112 -3.25 28.96 2.50
N LEU A 113 -3.02 28.11 3.51
CA LEU A 113 -1.70 27.93 4.11
C LEU A 113 -0.69 27.31 3.14
N LEU A 114 -1.12 26.40 2.28
CA LEU A 114 -0.26 25.72 1.31
C LEU A 114 -0.11 26.50 0.00
N THR A 115 -1.12 27.25 -0.43
CA THR A 115 -1.05 28.12 -1.63
C THR A 115 -0.29 29.42 -1.36
N SER A 116 -0.22 29.87 -0.11
CA SER A 116 0.62 31.01 0.30
C SER A 116 2.11 30.68 0.40
N LEU A 117 2.50 29.40 0.26
CA LEU A 117 3.91 29.01 0.24
C LEU A 117 4.59 29.48 -1.06
N PRO A 118 5.77 30.11 -0.96
CA PRO A 118 6.55 30.46 -2.14
C PRO A 118 7.07 29.19 -2.84
N GLY A 119 6.84 29.08 -4.15
CA GLY A 119 7.39 27.98 -4.96
C GLY A 119 6.39 27.21 -5.83
N GLY A 120 5.11 27.60 -5.85
CA GLY A 120 4.10 26.97 -6.73
C GLY A 120 3.99 25.46 -6.51
N GLN A 121 3.86 24.68 -7.59
CA GLN A 121 3.73 23.22 -7.53
C GLN A 121 4.91 22.54 -6.81
N VAL A 122 6.15 22.96 -7.09
CA VAL A 122 7.35 22.33 -6.51
C VAL A 122 7.47 22.68 -5.02
N GLY A 123 7.18 23.92 -4.64
CA GLY A 123 7.18 24.34 -3.23
C GLY A 123 6.18 23.55 -2.39
N PHE A 124 4.97 23.35 -2.92
CA PHE A 124 3.95 22.49 -2.31
C PHE A 124 4.45 21.06 -2.12
N LEU A 125 5.01 20.43 -3.16
CA LEU A 125 5.48 19.04 -3.10
C LEU A 125 6.59 18.86 -2.07
N ILE A 126 7.54 19.80 -1.99
CA ILE A 126 8.62 19.75 -1.00
C ILE A 126 8.03 19.87 0.42
N ALA A 127 7.15 20.85 0.66
CA ALA A 127 6.55 21.07 1.96
C ALA A 127 5.73 19.85 2.42
N VAL A 128 4.90 19.30 1.53
CA VAL A 128 4.12 18.09 1.80
C VAL A 128 5.01 16.88 2.06
N ASN A 129 6.09 16.68 1.28
CA ASN A 129 7.00 15.57 1.51
C ASN A 129 7.67 15.65 2.88
N ILE A 130 8.14 16.84 3.27
CA ILE A 130 8.73 17.04 4.59
C ILE A 130 7.68 16.80 5.68
N PHE A 131 6.49 17.38 5.54
CA PHE A 131 5.40 17.22 6.50
C PHE A 131 5.02 15.75 6.69
N VAL A 132 4.77 15.02 5.59
CA VAL A 132 4.42 13.60 5.63
C VAL A 132 5.57 12.74 6.14
N PHE A 133 6.82 13.08 5.80
CA PHE A 133 8.00 12.35 6.27
C PHE A 133 8.09 12.34 7.80
N PHE A 134 7.88 13.51 8.43
CA PHE A 134 7.86 13.63 9.89
C PHE A 134 6.62 12.99 10.51
N LEU A 135 5.45 13.13 9.87
CA LEU A 135 4.21 12.56 10.38
C LEU A 135 4.24 11.02 10.36
N ALA A 136 4.90 10.42 9.36
CA ALA A 136 5.14 8.99 9.22
C ALA A 136 6.04 8.39 10.32
N PHE A 137 6.63 9.21 11.18
CA PHE A 137 7.29 8.72 12.39
C PHE A 137 6.31 8.39 13.52
N PHE A 138 5.05 8.82 13.42
CA PHE A 138 4.05 8.62 14.47
C PHE A 138 2.81 7.87 13.97
N LEU A 139 2.49 8.05 12.69
CA LEU A 139 1.33 7.44 12.05
C LEU A 139 1.79 6.34 11.09
N ASP A 140 1.06 5.22 11.07
CA ASP A 140 1.28 4.13 10.11
C ASP A 140 0.69 4.51 8.72
N TYR A 141 1.02 3.73 7.69
CA TYR A 141 0.73 4.10 6.30
C TYR A 141 -0.76 4.17 6.01
N PHE A 142 -1.56 3.32 6.66
CA PHE A 142 -3.02 3.33 6.51
C PHE A 142 -3.63 4.63 7.06
N GLU A 143 -3.15 5.10 8.20
CA GLU A 143 -3.57 6.34 8.87
C GLU A 143 -3.30 7.53 7.96
N ILE A 144 -2.10 7.61 7.40
CA ILE A 144 -1.72 8.68 6.48
C ILE A 144 -2.57 8.60 5.21
N ALA A 145 -2.73 7.40 4.65
CA ALA A 145 -3.53 7.21 3.44
C ALA A 145 -4.99 7.62 3.62
N PHE A 146 -5.57 7.39 4.80
CA PHE A 146 -6.99 7.67 5.04
C PHE A 146 -7.28 9.04 5.66
N ILE A 147 -6.33 9.67 6.36
CA ILE A 147 -6.52 10.99 6.99
C ILE A 147 -5.91 12.09 6.11
N ILE A 148 -4.65 11.91 5.72
CA ILE A 148 -3.83 12.98 5.15
C ILE A 148 -3.99 13.08 3.64
N ILE A 149 -4.08 11.95 2.92
CA ILE A 149 -4.25 12.00 1.46
C ILE A 149 -5.57 12.67 1.06
N PRO A 150 -6.74 12.36 1.65
CA PRO A 150 -7.99 13.03 1.29
C PRO A 150 -8.00 14.52 1.61
N LEU A 151 -7.11 14.95 2.51
CA LEU A 151 -6.92 16.34 2.88
C LEU A 151 -6.00 17.08 1.90
N LEU A 152 -4.94 16.43 1.42
CA LEU A 152 -3.96 17.03 0.51
C LEU A 152 -4.34 16.91 -0.97
N ALA A 153 -5.11 15.88 -1.35
CA ALA A 153 -5.48 15.62 -2.74
C ALA A 153 -6.26 16.78 -3.40
N PRO A 154 -7.29 17.38 -2.75
CA PRO A 154 -8.00 18.52 -3.34
C PRO A 154 -7.09 19.75 -3.56
N VAL A 155 -6.13 19.96 -2.65
CA VAL A 155 -5.16 21.06 -2.76
C VAL A 155 -4.18 20.81 -3.91
N ALA A 156 -3.72 19.56 -4.07
CA ALA A 156 -2.85 19.17 -5.17
C ALA A 156 -3.55 19.33 -6.54
N GLU A 157 -4.81 18.92 -6.65
CA GLU A 157 -5.60 19.04 -7.87
C GLU A 157 -5.80 20.50 -8.28
N LYS A 158 -6.13 21.38 -7.33
CA LYS A 158 -6.26 22.83 -7.57
C LYS A 158 -4.96 23.50 -8.01
N LEU A 159 -3.82 23.02 -7.53
CA LEU A 159 -2.49 23.46 -7.99
C LEU A 159 -2.13 22.90 -9.37
N GLY A 160 -2.98 22.07 -9.98
CA GLY A 160 -2.75 21.44 -11.28
C GLY A 160 -1.71 20.33 -11.23
N ILE A 161 -1.52 19.71 -10.06
CA ILE A 161 -0.60 18.58 -9.87
C ILE A 161 -1.35 17.31 -10.22
N ASP A 162 -0.72 16.48 -11.05
CA ASP A 162 -1.23 15.15 -11.38
C ASP A 162 -1.29 14.26 -10.12
N LEU A 163 -2.47 13.68 -9.82
CA LEU A 163 -2.67 12.89 -8.60
C LEU A 163 -1.86 11.59 -8.62
N ILE A 164 -1.52 11.05 -9.79
CA ILE A 164 -0.70 9.83 -9.90
C ILE A 164 0.73 10.18 -9.55
N TRP A 165 1.26 11.27 -10.10
CA TRP A 165 2.58 11.79 -9.72
C TRP A 165 2.66 12.09 -8.22
N PHE A 166 1.65 12.77 -7.68
CA PHE A 166 1.55 13.06 -6.25
C PHE A 166 1.50 11.78 -5.39
N GLY A 167 0.69 10.80 -5.78
CA GLY A 167 0.55 9.52 -5.08
C GLY A 167 1.83 8.70 -5.09
N VAL A 168 2.53 8.62 -6.23
CA VAL A 168 3.82 7.93 -6.34
C VAL A 168 4.88 8.61 -5.48
N LEU A 169 4.92 9.94 -5.47
CA LEU A 169 5.84 10.70 -4.64
C LEU A 169 5.58 10.47 -3.15
N LEU A 170 4.32 10.55 -2.70
CA LEU A 170 3.95 10.24 -1.32
C LEU A 170 4.26 8.79 -0.95
N GLY A 171 4.02 7.83 -1.85
CA GLY A 171 4.34 6.41 -1.64
C GLY A 171 5.84 6.18 -1.46
N ALA A 172 6.67 6.78 -2.33
CA ALA A 172 8.12 6.71 -2.23
C ALA A 172 8.65 7.34 -0.93
N ASN A 173 8.04 8.45 -0.50
CA ASN A 173 8.36 9.13 0.76
C ASN A 173 7.99 8.27 1.99
N LEU A 174 6.78 7.72 2.02
CA LEU A 174 6.32 6.83 3.10
C LEU A 174 7.20 5.58 3.23
N GLN A 175 7.61 4.99 2.11
CA GLN A 175 8.55 3.87 2.12
C GLN A 175 9.88 4.26 2.80
N THR A 176 10.38 5.47 2.52
CA THR A 176 11.62 5.99 3.12
C THR A 176 11.52 6.04 4.64
N SER A 177 10.40 6.55 5.17
CA SER A 177 10.17 6.68 6.60
C SER A 177 10.18 5.34 7.34
N PHE A 178 9.74 4.25 6.70
CA PHE A 178 9.79 2.88 7.25
C PHE A 178 11.18 2.24 7.26
N MET A 179 12.21 2.93 6.75
CA MET A 179 13.57 2.40 6.67
C MET A 179 14.56 3.12 7.60
N HIS A 180 14.10 4.11 8.37
CA HIS A 180 14.92 4.89 9.30
C HIS A 180 14.34 4.82 10.74
N PRO A 181 15.17 4.83 11.80
CA PRO A 181 14.68 4.97 13.19
C PRO A 181 13.91 6.30 13.33
N PRO A 182 12.66 6.36 13.83
CA PRO A 182 12.10 5.64 15.00
C PRO A 182 11.09 4.51 14.70
N PHE A 183 10.64 4.35 13.45
CA PHE A 183 9.57 3.40 13.06
C PHE A 183 10.02 2.37 12.01
N GLY A 184 11.33 2.20 11.84
CA GLY A 184 11.90 1.26 10.89
C GLY A 184 11.59 -0.21 11.22
N PHE A 185 10.38 -0.70 10.91
CA PHE A 185 9.94 -2.07 11.19
C PHE A 185 10.90 -3.10 10.60
N ALA A 186 11.44 -2.82 9.42
CA ALA A 186 12.46 -3.66 8.80
C ALA A 186 13.75 -3.74 9.63
N LEU A 187 14.18 -2.62 10.22
CA LEU A 187 15.35 -2.55 11.10
C LEU A 187 15.10 -3.29 12.42
N PHE A 188 13.91 -3.17 12.99
CA PHE A 188 13.53 -3.88 14.21
C PHE A 188 13.34 -5.38 13.97
N TYR A 189 12.83 -5.77 12.80
CA TYR A 189 12.75 -7.17 12.41
C TYR A 189 14.16 -7.77 12.24
N LEU A 190 15.05 -7.06 11.52
CA LEU A 190 16.46 -7.42 11.40
C LEU A 190 17.13 -7.54 12.78
N ARG A 191 16.85 -6.60 13.69
CA ARG A 191 17.36 -6.68 15.06
C ARG A 191 16.80 -7.89 15.81
N GLY A 192 15.55 -8.29 15.55
CA GLY A 192 14.91 -9.47 16.16
C GLY A 192 15.55 -10.80 15.75
N VAL A 193 16.08 -10.88 14.53
CA VAL A 193 16.77 -12.08 14.01
C VAL A 193 18.30 -12.01 14.12
N ALA A 194 18.87 -10.81 14.31
CA ALA A 194 20.31 -10.60 14.42
C ALA A 194 20.86 -11.03 15.79
N ASP A 195 22.01 -11.71 15.75
CA ASP A 195 22.74 -12.12 16.94
C ASP A 195 23.07 -10.93 17.86
N ARG A 196 23.11 -11.20 19.17
CA ARG A 196 23.39 -10.17 20.20
C ARG A 196 24.75 -9.47 20.04
N THR A 197 25.62 -10.01 19.19
CA THR A 197 26.93 -9.42 18.86
C THR A 197 26.85 -8.22 17.92
N VAL A 198 25.77 -8.11 17.12
CA VAL A 198 25.56 -6.97 16.20
C VAL A 198 24.90 -5.85 17.00
N LYS A 199 25.52 -4.67 17.02
CA LYS A 199 24.94 -3.51 17.71
C LYS A 199 23.80 -2.96 16.86
N SER A 200 22.76 -2.43 17.49
CA SER A 200 21.68 -1.73 16.77
C SER A 200 22.21 -0.57 15.92
N SER A 201 23.31 0.06 16.35
CA SER A 201 23.98 1.11 15.59
C SER A 201 24.53 0.60 14.24
N ASP A 202 25.03 -0.63 14.17
CA ASP A 202 25.56 -1.21 12.92
C ASP A 202 24.42 -1.42 11.90
N ILE A 203 23.24 -1.81 12.40
CA ILE A 203 22.03 -1.95 11.58
C ILE A 203 21.58 -0.59 11.05
N TYR A 204 21.62 0.46 11.89
CA TYR A 204 21.20 1.81 11.49
C TYR A 204 22.16 2.44 10.48
N TRP A 205 23.47 2.31 10.69
CA TRP A 205 24.48 2.76 9.74
C TRP A 205 24.42 1.98 8.42
N GLY A 206 24.01 0.70 8.45
CA GLY A 206 23.77 -0.08 7.24
C GLY A 206 22.53 0.37 6.44
N ALA A 207 21.52 0.93 7.12
CA ALA A 207 20.29 1.40 6.48
C ALA A 207 20.41 2.81 5.88
N LEU A 208 21.28 3.65 6.45
CA LEU A 208 21.44 5.05 6.05
C LEU A 208 21.80 5.25 4.55
N PRO A 209 22.70 4.46 3.94
CA PRO A 209 22.97 4.56 2.50
C PRO A 209 21.74 4.31 1.64
N TRP A 210 20.88 3.38 2.05
CA TRP A 210 19.64 3.09 1.35
C TRP A 210 18.64 4.25 1.44
N VAL A 211 18.50 4.84 2.63
CA VAL A 211 17.69 6.05 2.83
C VAL A 211 18.22 7.19 1.95
N GLY A 212 19.54 7.36 1.85
CA GLY A 212 20.15 8.34 0.95
C GLY A 212 19.76 8.14 -0.52
N MET A 213 19.83 6.90 -1.02
CA MET A 213 19.38 6.59 -2.39
C MET A 213 17.89 6.85 -2.59
N GLN A 214 17.07 6.58 -1.58
CA GLN A 214 15.63 6.82 -1.64
C GLN A 214 15.30 8.32 -1.63
N LEU A 215 16.01 9.14 -0.86
CA LEU A 215 15.87 10.60 -0.91
C LEU A 215 16.29 11.17 -2.27
N ILE A 216 17.32 10.58 -2.90
CA ILE A 216 17.70 10.93 -4.28
C ILE A 216 16.58 10.57 -5.24
N LEU A 217 15.96 9.39 -5.11
CA LEU A 217 14.80 8.99 -5.90
C LEU A 217 13.63 9.98 -5.74
N VAL A 218 13.29 10.36 -4.51
CA VAL A 218 12.24 11.35 -4.22
C VAL A 218 12.58 12.69 -4.86
N ALA A 219 13.83 13.16 -4.75
CA ALA A 219 14.26 14.40 -5.40
C ALA A 219 14.14 14.32 -6.93
N ILE A 220 14.52 13.20 -7.54
CA ILE A 220 14.36 12.98 -8.99
C ILE A 220 12.88 13.02 -9.37
N ILE A 221 11.99 12.39 -8.61
CA ILE A 221 10.55 12.41 -8.89
C ILE A 221 9.99 13.84 -8.76
N ILE A 222 10.47 14.66 -7.83
CA ILE A 222 10.04 16.07 -7.67
C ILE A 222 10.48 16.93 -8.86
N PHE A 223 11.73 16.79 -9.32
CA PHE A 223 12.28 17.66 -10.37
C PHE A 223 12.02 17.14 -11.79
N VAL A 224 11.76 15.84 -11.94
CA VAL A 224 11.52 15.17 -13.23
C VAL A 224 10.20 14.40 -13.15
N PRO A 225 9.04 15.09 -13.24
CA PRO A 225 7.72 14.47 -13.17
C PRO A 225 7.49 13.44 -14.29
N GLU A 226 8.16 13.62 -15.42
CA GLU A 226 8.14 12.70 -16.57
C GLU A 226 8.57 11.28 -16.17
N THR A 227 9.40 11.10 -15.14
CA THR A 227 9.78 9.75 -14.66
C THR A 227 8.57 8.90 -14.29
N VAL A 228 7.49 9.54 -13.82
CA VAL A 228 6.25 8.87 -13.42
C VAL A 228 5.19 8.97 -14.53
N THR A 229 5.11 10.09 -15.23
CA THR A 229 4.03 10.34 -16.20
C THR A 229 4.36 9.92 -17.63
N TYR A 230 5.60 9.50 -17.94
CA TYR A 230 6.03 9.18 -19.30
C TYR A 230 5.22 8.05 -19.96
N PHE A 231 4.79 7.05 -19.18
CA PHE A 231 3.98 5.93 -19.69
C PHE A 231 2.47 6.13 -19.50
N ILE A 232 2.05 7.29 -19.01
CA ILE A 232 0.64 7.59 -18.73
C ILE A 232 0.11 8.48 -19.85
N ASP A 233 -0.76 7.93 -20.69
CA ASP A 233 -1.61 8.75 -21.55
C ASP A 233 -2.45 9.64 -20.64
N LYS A 234 -2.27 10.97 -20.73
CA LYS A 234 -3.04 11.93 -19.94
C LYS A 234 -4.53 11.58 -20.07
N PRO A 235 -5.26 11.35 -18.98
CA PRO A 235 -6.69 11.13 -19.08
C PRO A 235 -7.29 12.37 -19.74
N VAL A 236 -7.90 12.15 -20.91
CA VAL A 236 -8.75 13.12 -21.56
C VAL A 236 -9.80 13.49 -20.52
N ALA A 237 -9.85 14.78 -20.14
CA ALA A 237 -10.89 15.31 -19.28
C ALA A 237 -12.26 14.86 -19.81
N GLY A 238 -12.93 13.97 -19.06
CA GLY A 238 -14.17 13.35 -19.52
C GLY A 238 -14.63 12.16 -18.68
N ILE A 239 -15.16 12.48 -17.48
CA ILE A 239 -16.30 11.82 -16.82
C ILE A 239 -16.24 10.28 -16.65
N GLU A 240 -16.04 9.82 -15.41
CA GLU A 240 -17.03 8.99 -14.70
C GLU A 240 -17.03 9.37 -13.21
N THR A 241 -18.00 10.20 -12.84
CA THR A 241 -18.48 10.40 -11.47
C THR A 241 -19.05 9.08 -10.97
N GLY A 242 -18.50 8.54 -9.87
CA GLY A 242 -18.91 7.23 -9.38
C GLY A 242 -18.52 6.92 -7.95
N ALA A 243 -18.66 7.88 -7.03
CA ALA A 243 -18.78 7.60 -5.59
C ALA A 243 -19.37 8.82 -4.84
N ASP A 244 -20.51 9.33 -5.31
CA ASP A 244 -21.38 10.07 -4.40
C ASP A 244 -21.96 9.06 -3.40
N VAL A 245 -21.34 8.99 -2.23
CA VAL A 245 -21.96 8.39 -1.05
C VAL A 245 -23.11 9.31 -0.66
N LEU A 246 -24.28 9.10 -1.27
CA LEU A 246 -25.55 9.62 -0.80
C LEU A 246 -25.87 8.97 0.56
N ILE A 247 -25.39 9.59 1.63
CA ILE A 247 -26.01 9.45 2.95
C ILE A 247 -27.37 10.12 2.81
N ASP A 248 -28.43 9.33 2.62
CA ASP A 248 -29.80 9.80 2.69
C ASP A 248 -30.16 9.97 4.18
N PRO A 249 -30.19 11.20 4.73
CA PRO A 249 -30.56 11.41 6.10
C PRO A 249 -32.07 11.59 6.16
N ILE A 250 -32.75 10.71 6.91
CA ILE A 250 -34.16 10.78 7.32
C ILE A 250 -35.09 9.97 6.40
N GLY A 251 -35.57 8.86 6.96
CA GLY A 251 -36.52 7.97 6.33
C GLY A 251 -37.81 8.66 5.89
N ASN A 252 -38.09 8.53 4.60
CA ASN A 252 -39.44 8.61 4.07
C ASN A 252 -39.63 7.48 3.05
N SER A 253 -40.02 6.31 3.55
CA SER A 253 -40.48 5.19 2.73
C SER A 253 -41.83 5.56 2.07
N GLY A 254 -41.77 5.98 0.81
CA GLY A 254 -42.90 6.06 -0.13
C GLY A 254 -42.81 4.94 -1.18
N PRO A 255 -43.93 4.45 -1.74
CA PRO A 255 -44.06 3.08 -2.20
C PRO A 255 -43.24 2.77 -3.47
N ALA A 256 -42.59 1.61 -3.44
CA ALA A 256 -41.89 1.02 -4.58
C ALA A 256 -42.81 0.94 -5.80
N THR A 257 -42.44 1.65 -6.86
CA THR A 257 -43.07 1.51 -8.17
C THR A 257 -42.46 0.26 -8.82
N PRO A 258 -43.25 -0.77 -9.17
CA PRO A 258 -42.72 -1.98 -9.78
C PRO A 258 -42.38 -1.66 -11.24
N THR A 259 -41.09 -1.51 -11.55
CA THR A 259 -40.65 -1.47 -12.94
C THR A 259 -40.75 -2.86 -13.54
N ASP A 260 -41.48 -2.87 -14.66
CA ASP A 260 -42.15 -3.97 -15.31
C ASP A 260 -41.17 -4.91 -16.02
N SER A 261 -40.72 -5.95 -15.32
CA SER A 261 -39.90 -7.04 -15.91
C SER A 261 -40.64 -7.82 -17.02
N SER A 262 -41.94 -7.60 -17.19
CA SER A 262 -42.79 -8.27 -18.18
C SER A 262 -42.59 -7.71 -19.60
N ALA A 263 -42.32 -6.40 -19.73
CA ALA A 263 -42.22 -5.71 -21.02
C ALA A 263 -40.91 -6.03 -21.76
N ASP A 264 -39.82 -6.25 -21.02
CA ASP A 264 -38.52 -6.61 -21.59
C ASP A 264 -38.48 -8.09 -22.02
N ILE A 265 -39.19 -8.97 -21.31
CA ILE A 265 -39.29 -10.40 -21.65
C ILE A 265 -40.11 -10.61 -22.94
N GLU A 266 -41.16 -9.81 -23.16
CA GLU A 266 -41.97 -9.90 -24.39
C GLU A 266 -41.20 -9.38 -25.63
N LYS A 267 -40.28 -8.44 -25.43
CA LYS A 267 -39.40 -7.91 -26.49
C LYS A 267 -38.33 -8.93 -26.90
N MET A 268 -37.78 -9.68 -25.94
CA MET A 268 -36.79 -10.74 -26.20
C MET A 268 -37.39 -11.98 -26.91
N LEU A 269 -38.69 -12.27 -26.73
CA LEU A 269 -39.36 -13.38 -27.39
C LEU A 269 -39.76 -13.10 -28.85
N LYS A 270 -39.94 -11.82 -29.23
CA LYS A 270 -40.29 -11.43 -30.61
C LYS A 270 -39.09 -11.31 -31.55
N GLU A 271 -37.87 -11.15 -31.05
CA GLU A 271 -36.66 -11.07 -31.89
C GLU A 271 -36.02 -12.44 -32.19
N SER A 272 -36.52 -13.54 -31.62
CA SER A 272 -35.99 -14.89 -31.84
C SER A 272 -36.79 -15.76 -32.83
N LYS A 273 -37.70 -15.18 -33.65
CA LYS A 273 -38.33 -15.86 -34.79
C LYS A 273 -38.67 -14.92 -35.93
#